data_AF-A0AAV1DGF7-F1
#
_entry.id   AF-A0AAV1DGF7-F1
#
_cell.length_a   1.000
_cell.length_b   1.000
_cell.length_c   1.000
_cell.angle_alpha   90.00
_cell.angle_beta   90.00
_cell.angle_gamma   90.00
#
_symmetry.space_group_name_H-M   'P 1'
#
loop_
_entity.id
_entity.type
_entity.pdbx_description
1 polymer ?
#
loop_
_entity_poly.entity_id
_entity_poly.type
_entity_poly.pdbx_seq_one_letter_code
_entity_poly.pdbx_strand_id
1 'polypeptide(L)'
;MDFDSEGSPQLSATQIQDALLQQLHEIKHNEMCSDHDFLSHMPGIEECHGTNLRGFWFPKTTESSKISGFVSSPPESKSIEEKVTSLILSQNWGRDVLVQFWAPIVTKKGRMMLSVKGQPFGMSYLFNGFCGYRHSCIRQESLVEDINQLGPLGRVFSQGSLEYCLDIHYCSDEEFPLKHIAKHCGIKAYCVLPLFEWNHDSQPFAGVLEILSFQNYISPETLTIKNKGLTITKPHCRECQKVS
;
A
#
# COMPACT_ATOMS: atom_id res chain seq x y z
N MET A 1 43.12 30.39 27.29
CA MET A 1 42.29 29.24 26.88
C MET A 1 40.87 29.69 27.17
N ASP A 2 40.28 30.38 26.21
CA ASP A 2 38.93 30.89 26.33
C ASP A 2 37.99 29.81 25.76
N PHE A 3 37.07 29.36 26.61
CA PHE A 3 35.99 28.47 26.23
C PHE A 3 34.84 29.33 25.70
N ASP A 4 34.70 29.39 24.37
CA ASP A 4 33.49 29.91 23.75
C ASP A 4 32.32 28.94 24.01
N SER A 5 31.35 29.43 24.76
CA SER A 5 30.06 28.78 24.99
C SER A 5 29.18 29.02 23.75
N GLU A 6 29.13 28.05 22.82
CA GLU A 6 28.13 28.03 21.76
C GLU A 6 26.72 27.91 22.36
N GLY A 7 25.97 29.00 22.30
CA GLY A 7 24.55 29.03 22.65
C GLY A 7 23.72 28.34 21.57
N SER A 8 23.01 27.28 21.94
CA SER A 8 22.02 26.63 21.08
C SER A 8 20.97 27.65 20.60
N PRO A 9 20.53 27.63 19.33
CA PRO A 9 19.51 28.55 18.85
C PRO A 9 18.19 28.30 19.58
N GLN A 10 17.77 29.25 20.42
CA GLN A 10 16.40 29.26 20.94
C GLN A 10 15.47 29.76 19.83
N LEU A 11 14.51 28.92 19.45
CA LEU A 11 13.46 29.30 18.51
C LEU A 11 12.70 30.51 19.05
N SER A 12 12.49 31.51 18.21
CA SER A 12 11.69 32.68 18.56
C SER A 12 10.22 32.31 18.80
N ALA A 13 9.52 33.11 19.62
CA ALA A 13 8.10 32.89 19.90
C ALA A 13 7.25 32.81 18.61
N THR A 14 7.63 33.56 17.58
CA THR A 14 6.98 33.53 16.26
C THR A 14 7.17 32.19 15.56
N GLN A 15 8.39 31.61 15.60
CA GLN A 15 8.64 30.28 15.00
C GLN A 15 7.88 29.16 15.72
N ILE A 16 7.73 29.26 17.04
CA ILE A 16 6.93 28.32 17.82
C ILE A 16 5.45 28.46 17.46
N GLN A 17 4.97 29.69 17.32
CA GLN A 17 3.57 29.96 16.97
C GLN A 17 3.22 29.55 15.54
N ASP A 18 4.11 29.76 14.58
CA ASP A 18 3.97 29.31 13.20
C ASP A 18 3.98 27.78 13.11
N ALA A 19 4.88 27.11 13.86
CA ALA A 19 4.89 25.65 13.95
C ALA A 19 3.60 25.10 14.59
N LEU A 20 3.07 25.75 15.62
CA LEU A 20 1.81 25.36 16.26
C LEU A 20 0.61 25.58 15.32
N LEU A 21 0.60 26.69 14.59
CA LEU A 21 -0.42 26.99 13.58
C LEU A 21 -0.38 25.98 12.43
N GLN A 22 0.81 25.60 11.98
CA GLN A 22 0.98 24.59 10.93
C GLN A 22 0.54 23.21 11.42
N GLN A 23 0.90 22.81 12.65
CA GLN A 23 0.37 21.59 13.27
C GLN A 23 -1.15 21.63 13.47
N LEU A 24 -1.72 22.77 13.88
CA LEU A 24 -3.17 22.93 14.00
C LEU A 24 -3.88 22.89 12.64
N HIS A 25 -3.25 23.42 11.59
CA HIS A 25 -3.79 23.37 10.23
C HIS A 25 -3.71 21.94 9.67
N GLU A 26 -2.64 21.20 9.97
CA GLU A 26 -2.52 19.77 9.67
C GLU A 26 -3.54 18.94 10.45
N ILE A 27 -3.78 19.24 11.73
CA ILE A 27 -4.81 18.59 12.56
C ILE A 27 -6.21 18.89 12.05
N LYS A 28 -6.52 20.15 11.70
CA LYS A 28 -7.82 20.54 11.13
C LYS A 28 -8.04 20.01 9.72
N HIS A 29 -6.98 19.87 8.92
CA HIS A 29 -7.07 19.21 7.62
C HIS A 29 -7.14 17.67 7.76
N ASN A 30 -6.65 17.11 8.86
CA ASN A 30 -6.82 15.70 9.25
C ASN A 30 -8.07 15.46 10.11
N GLU A 31 -8.93 16.46 10.36
CA GLU A 31 -10.30 16.18 10.79
C GLU A 31 -10.91 15.30 9.70
N MET A 32 -11.05 14.03 10.07
CA MET A 32 -11.38 12.91 9.22
C MET A 32 -12.56 13.28 8.33
N CYS A 33 -12.49 12.94 7.04
CA CYS A 33 -13.72 12.73 6.27
C CYS A 33 -14.64 11.89 7.15
N SER A 34 -15.84 12.40 7.41
CA SER A 34 -16.88 11.58 7.99
C SER A 34 -17.00 10.29 7.17
N ASP A 35 -17.41 9.17 7.77
CA ASP A 35 -17.56 7.90 7.03
C ASP A 35 -18.41 8.06 5.76
N HIS A 36 -19.35 9.01 5.80
CA HIS A 36 -20.20 9.41 4.71
C HIS A 36 -19.44 10.10 3.55
N ASP A 37 -18.50 10.99 3.86
CA ASP A 37 -17.66 11.65 2.86
C ASP A 37 -16.64 10.68 2.25
N PHE A 38 -16.09 9.74 3.02
CA PHE A 38 -15.13 8.79 2.48
C PHE A 38 -15.78 7.72 1.57
N LEU A 39 -16.88 7.11 2.02
CA LEU A 39 -17.58 6.08 1.24
C LEU A 39 -18.19 6.65 -0.04
N SER A 40 -18.63 7.91 -0.04
CA SER A 40 -19.14 8.57 -1.25
C SER A 40 -18.07 8.86 -2.30
N HIS A 41 -16.81 9.03 -1.90
CA HIS A 41 -15.66 9.22 -2.81
C HIS A 41 -14.99 7.90 -3.24
N MET A 42 -15.41 6.75 -2.69
CA MET A 42 -14.93 5.40 -3.03
C MET A 42 -16.03 4.58 -3.73
N PRO A 43 -16.47 4.98 -4.95
CA PRO A 43 -17.46 4.19 -5.68
C PRO A 43 -16.91 2.79 -5.98
N GLY A 44 -17.65 1.75 -5.62
CA GLY A 44 -17.30 0.35 -5.89
C GLY A 44 -16.69 -0.41 -4.70
N ILE A 45 -16.83 0.08 -3.46
CA ILE A 45 -16.61 -0.74 -2.26
C ILE A 45 -17.86 -1.59 -2.00
N GLU A 46 -17.72 -2.91 -2.02
CA GLU A 46 -18.80 -3.84 -1.69
C GLU A 46 -18.39 -4.80 -0.55
N GLU A 47 -19.39 -5.29 0.19
CA GLU A 47 -19.20 -6.41 1.11
C GLU A 47 -18.98 -7.69 0.31
N CYS A 48 -17.87 -8.39 0.54
CA CYS A 48 -17.58 -9.66 -0.10
C CYS A 48 -18.06 -10.82 0.77
N HIS A 49 -19.06 -11.56 0.31
CA HIS A 49 -19.49 -12.79 0.98
C HIS A 49 -18.53 -13.95 0.64
N GLY A 50 -18.10 -14.70 1.66
CA GLY A 50 -17.24 -15.88 1.47
C GLY A 50 -15.72 -15.63 1.59
N THR A 51 -15.30 -14.39 1.89
CA THR A 51 -13.91 -14.05 2.24
C THR A 51 -13.86 -13.50 3.68
N ASN A 52 -12.66 -13.33 4.25
CA ASN A 52 -12.51 -12.61 5.53
C ASN A 52 -12.54 -11.08 5.38
N LEU A 53 -12.75 -10.57 4.16
CA LEU A 53 -12.74 -9.15 3.82
C LEU A 53 -14.16 -8.60 3.77
N ARG A 54 -14.36 -7.42 4.35
CA ARG A 54 -15.66 -6.73 4.44
C ARG A 54 -15.77 -5.50 3.53
N GLY A 55 -14.67 -4.94 3.06
CA GLY A 55 -14.67 -3.88 2.06
C GLY A 55 -13.63 -4.16 0.99
N PHE A 56 -14.04 -4.16 -0.28
CA PHE A 56 -13.17 -4.46 -1.41
C PHE A 56 -13.49 -3.54 -2.59
N TRP A 57 -12.46 -3.09 -3.32
CA TRP A 57 -12.65 -2.26 -4.51
C TRP A 57 -12.55 -3.06 -5.81
N PHE A 58 -13.59 -2.93 -6.63
CA PHE A 58 -13.56 -3.41 -8.01
C PHE A 58 -13.06 -2.32 -8.97
N PRO A 59 -12.09 -2.63 -9.86
CA PRO A 59 -11.93 -1.82 -11.05
C PRO A 59 -13.23 -1.88 -11.84
N LYS A 60 -13.82 -0.71 -12.14
CA LYS A 60 -14.88 -0.64 -13.14
C LYS A 60 -14.25 -1.05 -14.46
N THR A 61 -14.52 -2.26 -14.91
CA THR A 61 -14.32 -2.61 -16.31
C THR A 61 -15.10 -1.58 -17.12
N THR A 62 -14.44 -0.92 -18.07
CA THR A 62 -15.13 -0.09 -19.05
C THR A 62 -16.12 -0.97 -19.81
N GLU A 63 -17.38 -0.98 -19.40
CA GLU A 63 -18.44 -1.62 -20.16
C GLU A 63 -18.77 -0.79 -21.41
N SER A 64 -18.91 -1.50 -22.53
CA SER A 64 -19.65 -1.15 -23.76
C SER A 64 -18.85 -0.58 -24.95
N SER A 65 -18.46 -1.50 -25.84
CA SER A 65 -18.52 -1.31 -27.29
C SER A 65 -18.93 -2.64 -27.94
N LYS A 66 -20.23 -2.77 -28.26
CA LYS A 66 -20.78 -3.86 -29.07
C LYS A 66 -20.06 -3.93 -30.43
N ILE A 67 -19.59 -5.11 -30.84
CA ILE A 67 -19.67 -5.52 -32.25
C ILE A 67 -20.13 -6.98 -32.29
N SER A 68 -21.24 -7.20 -32.99
CA SER A 68 -21.71 -8.50 -33.42
C SER A 68 -20.68 -9.20 -34.30
N GLY A 69 -20.38 -10.47 -34.00
CA GLY A 69 -19.83 -11.41 -34.98
C GLY A 69 -18.33 -11.70 -34.88
N PHE A 70 -18.03 -12.99 -34.63
CA PHE A 70 -16.82 -13.73 -35.01
C PHE A 70 -15.44 -13.18 -34.58
N VAL A 71 -14.80 -13.85 -33.61
CA VAL A 71 -13.77 -14.90 -33.74
C VAL A 71 -13.31 -15.22 -32.32
N SER A 72 -13.26 -16.51 -31.96
CA SER A 72 -12.70 -16.98 -30.70
C SER A 72 -11.19 -16.70 -30.65
N SER A 73 -10.77 -15.67 -29.91
CA SER A 73 -9.39 -15.55 -29.45
C SER A 73 -9.11 -16.61 -28.35
N PRO A 74 -7.86 -17.09 -28.21
CA PRO A 74 -7.45 -17.89 -27.05
C PRO A 74 -7.76 -17.12 -25.76
N PRO A 75 -7.95 -17.77 -24.59
CA PRO A 75 -8.25 -17.05 -23.36
C PRO A 75 -7.13 -16.03 -23.10
N GLU A 76 -7.44 -14.75 -23.28
CA GLU A 76 -6.52 -13.66 -23.00
C GLU A 76 -6.01 -13.83 -21.57
N SER A 77 -4.69 -13.74 -21.39
CA SER A 77 -4.09 -13.79 -20.07
C SER A 77 -4.69 -12.66 -19.22
N LYS A 78 -5.27 -13.01 -18.06
CA LYS A 78 -5.82 -12.03 -17.10
C LYS A 78 -4.84 -10.88 -16.87
N SER A 79 -5.36 -9.66 -16.73
CA SER A 79 -4.54 -8.49 -16.41
C SER A 79 -3.89 -8.61 -15.02
N ILE A 80 -2.83 -7.84 -14.74
CA ILE A 80 -2.22 -7.79 -13.41
C ILE A 80 -3.26 -7.38 -12.36
N GLU A 81 -4.09 -6.40 -12.66
CA GLU A 81 -5.16 -5.93 -11.75
C GLU A 81 -6.16 -7.04 -11.43
N GLU A 82 -6.55 -7.85 -12.42
CA GLU A 82 -7.43 -9.01 -12.22
C GLU A 82 -6.74 -10.12 -11.39
N LYS A 83 -5.46 -10.38 -11.64
CA LYS A 83 -4.68 -11.35 -10.87
C LYS A 83 -4.53 -10.94 -9.42
N VAL A 84 -4.19 -9.67 -9.16
CA VAL A 84 -4.06 -9.10 -7.82
C VAL A 84 -5.40 -9.04 -7.10
N THR A 85 -6.47 -8.62 -7.79
CA THR A 85 -7.84 -8.68 -7.27
C THR A 85 -8.19 -10.10 -6.85
N SER A 86 -7.94 -11.08 -7.73
CA SER A 86 -8.18 -12.49 -7.42
C SER A 86 -7.35 -12.98 -6.22
N LEU A 87 -6.09 -12.54 -6.10
CA LEU A 87 -5.22 -12.87 -4.97
C LEU A 87 -5.79 -12.33 -3.65
N ILE A 88 -6.18 -11.06 -3.62
CA ILE A 88 -6.74 -10.42 -2.42
C ILE A 88 -8.03 -11.14 -2.01
N LEU A 89 -8.88 -11.52 -2.96
CA LEU A 89 -10.15 -12.19 -2.66
C LEU A 89 -10.00 -13.66 -2.27
N SER A 90 -9.00 -14.39 -2.79
CA SER A 90 -8.88 -15.84 -2.56
C SER A 90 -8.13 -16.22 -1.29
N GLN A 91 -7.42 -15.28 -0.67
CA GLN A 91 -6.54 -15.54 0.47
C GLN A 91 -7.23 -15.19 1.79
N ASN A 92 -6.87 -15.93 2.85
CA ASN A 92 -7.22 -15.56 4.20
C ASN A 92 -6.15 -14.64 4.79
N TRP A 93 -6.46 -13.36 4.88
CA TRP A 93 -5.52 -12.36 5.41
C TRP A 93 -5.59 -12.22 6.94
N GLY A 94 -6.50 -12.93 7.60
CA GLY A 94 -6.74 -12.82 9.04
C GLY A 94 -7.79 -11.77 9.40
N ARG A 95 -7.73 -11.25 10.64
CA ARG A 95 -8.63 -10.21 11.12
C ARG A 95 -7.86 -8.92 11.35
N ASP A 96 -8.60 -7.81 11.35
CA ASP A 96 -8.08 -6.47 11.56
C ASP A 96 -6.92 -6.11 10.62
N VAL A 97 -7.11 -6.38 9.33
CA VAL A 97 -6.13 -6.16 8.27
C VAL A 97 -6.66 -5.29 7.13
N LEU A 98 -5.77 -4.46 6.59
CA LEU A 98 -5.87 -3.84 5.26
C LEU A 98 -4.81 -4.48 4.37
N VAL A 99 -5.23 -4.87 3.17
CA VAL A 99 -4.35 -5.35 2.10
C VAL A 99 -4.53 -4.43 0.92
N GLN A 100 -3.47 -3.79 0.45
CA GLN A 100 -3.54 -2.90 -0.70
C GLN A 100 -2.38 -3.09 -1.66
N PHE A 101 -2.70 -2.97 -2.95
CA PHE A 101 -1.73 -3.07 -4.01
C PHE A 101 -1.17 -1.71 -4.39
N TRP A 102 0.14 -1.68 -4.61
CA TRP A 102 0.92 -0.57 -5.09
C TRP A 102 1.45 -0.91 -6.48
N ALA A 103 0.88 -0.29 -7.51
CA ALA A 103 1.27 -0.51 -8.89
C ALA A 103 2.43 0.42 -9.29
N PRO A 104 3.41 -0.05 -10.06
CA PRO A 104 4.41 0.82 -10.65
C PRO A 104 3.78 1.72 -11.71
N ILE A 105 3.99 3.02 -11.60
CA ILE A 105 3.56 4.01 -12.59
C ILE A 105 4.76 4.83 -13.08
N VAL A 106 4.68 5.29 -14.32
CA VAL A 106 5.64 6.26 -14.86
C VAL A 106 5.00 7.64 -14.84
N THR A 107 5.61 8.55 -14.08
CA THR A 107 5.15 9.94 -13.99
C THR A 107 5.32 10.68 -15.32
N LYS A 108 4.65 11.84 -15.46
CA LYS A 108 4.86 12.73 -16.61
C LYS A 108 6.33 13.17 -16.80
N LYS A 109 7.12 13.15 -15.73
CA LYS A 109 8.56 13.46 -15.75
C LYS A 109 9.43 12.24 -16.12
N GLY A 110 8.84 11.10 -16.48
CA GLY A 110 9.55 9.86 -16.84
C GLY A 110 10.11 9.08 -15.65
N ARG A 111 9.84 9.51 -14.40
CA ARG A 111 10.29 8.80 -13.19
C ARG A 111 9.30 7.69 -12.82
N MET A 112 9.83 6.55 -12.38
CA MET A 112 9.05 5.45 -11.85
C MET A 112 8.65 5.70 -10.40
N MET A 113 7.40 5.41 -10.06
CA MET A 113 6.81 5.56 -8.73
C MET A 113 5.86 4.41 -8.43
N LEU A 114 5.37 4.33 -7.19
CA LEU A 114 4.30 3.43 -6.80
C LEU A 114 3.01 4.21 -6.54
N SER A 115 1.90 3.65 -7.00
CA SER A 115 0.57 4.23 -6.87
C SER A 115 -0.39 3.27 -6.18
N VAL A 116 -1.18 3.78 -5.23
CA VAL A 116 -2.36 3.08 -4.68
C VAL A 116 -3.65 3.54 -5.33
N LYS A 117 -3.60 4.66 -6.06
CA LYS A 117 -4.79 5.28 -6.65
C LYS A 117 -5.38 4.39 -7.73
N GLY A 118 -6.65 4.04 -7.56
CA GLY A 118 -7.35 3.14 -8.48
C GLY A 118 -6.75 1.73 -8.50
N GLN A 119 -6.02 1.32 -7.46
CA GLN A 119 -5.46 -0.02 -7.35
C GLN A 119 -6.29 -0.90 -6.41
N PRO A 120 -6.32 -2.23 -6.63
CA PRO A 120 -7.02 -3.18 -5.78
C PRO A 120 -6.62 -3.08 -4.31
N PHE A 121 -7.61 -3.17 -3.43
CA PHE A 121 -7.42 -3.29 -1.99
C PHE A 121 -8.59 -4.05 -1.38
N GLY A 122 -8.35 -4.60 -0.20
CA GLY A 122 -9.38 -5.21 0.63
C GLY A 122 -9.09 -5.01 2.11
N MET A 123 -10.13 -4.89 2.93
CA MET A 123 -10.01 -4.74 4.38
C MET A 123 -10.97 -5.66 5.11
N SER A 124 -10.54 -6.25 6.22
CA SER A 124 -11.36 -7.17 7.01
C SER A 124 -12.44 -6.48 7.83
N TYR A 125 -12.35 -5.16 7.99
CA TYR A 125 -13.31 -4.36 8.73
C TYR A 125 -13.38 -2.95 8.13
N LEU A 126 -14.59 -2.39 8.03
CA LEU A 126 -14.82 -1.00 7.65
C LEU A 126 -14.57 -0.13 8.89
N PHE A 127 -13.29 0.04 9.25
CA PHE A 127 -12.87 0.94 10.33
C PHE A 127 -12.20 2.17 9.72
N ASN A 128 -12.51 3.34 10.27
CA ASN A 128 -12.06 4.63 9.74
C ASN A 128 -10.53 4.72 9.69
N GLY A 129 -9.82 3.98 10.54
CA GLY A 129 -8.36 3.87 10.51
C GLY A 129 -7.80 3.39 9.17
N PHE A 130 -8.27 2.26 8.62
CA PHE A 130 -7.74 1.74 7.36
C PHE A 130 -8.13 2.62 6.17
N CYS A 131 -9.37 3.11 6.18
CA CYS A 131 -9.87 4.07 5.21
C CYS A 131 -9.02 5.36 5.20
N GLY A 132 -8.78 5.94 6.37
CA GLY A 132 -7.97 7.15 6.55
C GLY A 132 -6.51 6.95 6.16
N TYR A 133 -5.92 5.78 6.48
CA TYR A 133 -4.56 5.46 6.06
C TYR A 133 -4.46 5.40 4.54
N ARG A 134 -5.33 4.62 3.89
CA ARG A 134 -5.35 4.52 2.42
C ARG A 134 -5.59 5.88 1.76
N HIS A 135 -6.48 6.71 2.30
CA HIS A 135 -6.70 8.07 1.80
C HIS A 135 -5.40 8.89 1.84
N SER A 136 -4.69 8.82 2.95
CA SER A 136 -3.43 9.52 3.15
C SER A 136 -2.35 9.03 2.18
N CYS A 137 -2.28 7.72 1.91
CA CYS A 137 -1.41 7.17 0.86
C CYS A 137 -1.70 7.76 -0.52
N ILE A 138 -2.98 7.85 -0.92
CA ILE A 138 -3.37 8.44 -2.21
C ILE A 138 -2.97 9.92 -2.29
N ARG A 139 -3.10 10.67 -1.19
CA ARG A 139 -2.66 12.09 -1.15
C ARG A 139 -1.14 12.20 -1.23
N GLN A 140 -0.41 11.37 -0.49
CA GLN A 140 1.05 11.43 -0.43
C GLN A 140 1.71 11.01 -1.76
N GLU A 141 1.07 10.14 -2.55
CA GLU A 141 1.51 9.80 -3.91
C GLU A 141 1.75 11.05 -4.79
N SER A 142 0.97 12.12 -4.58
CA SER A 142 1.14 13.38 -5.32
C SER A 142 2.32 14.23 -4.84
N LEU A 143 2.86 13.94 -3.66
CA LEU A 143 3.93 14.70 -2.99
C LEU A 143 5.30 14.01 -3.06
N VAL A 144 5.32 12.70 -3.21
CA VAL A 144 6.55 11.91 -3.29
C VAL A 144 7.15 12.03 -4.68
N GLU A 145 8.45 12.35 -4.78
CA GLU A 145 9.13 12.48 -6.08
C GLU A 145 10.07 11.31 -6.42
N ASP A 146 10.37 10.46 -5.43
CA ASP A 146 11.29 9.33 -5.52
C ASP A 146 10.72 8.14 -4.74
N ILE A 147 10.75 6.96 -5.34
CA ILE A 147 10.34 5.69 -4.75
C ILE A 147 11.05 5.41 -3.41
N ASN A 148 12.30 5.84 -3.25
CA ASN A 148 13.06 5.67 -2.00
C ASN A 148 12.44 6.41 -0.82
N GLN A 149 11.64 7.45 -1.06
CA GLN A 149 10.93 8.20 -0.02
C GLN A 149 9.68 7.46 0.48
N LEU A 150 9.30 6.34 -0.14
CA LEU A 150 8.18 5.50 0.30
C LEU A 150 8.60 4.48 1.39
N GLY A 151 9.82 4.57 1.90
CA GLY A 151 10.33 3.70 2.97
C GLY A 151 10.23 2.21 2.60
N PRO A 152 9.51 1.38 3.39
CA PRO A 152 9.42 -0.07 3.15
C PRO A 152 8.95 -0.41 1.74
N LEU A 153 7.98 0.34 1.20
CA LEU A 153 7.43 0.12 -0.13
C LEU A 153 8.50 0.30 -1.21
N GLY A 154 9.29 1.38 -1.09
CA GLY A 154 10.35 1.69 -2.04
C GLY A 154 11.54 0.72 -1.96
N ARG A 155 11.89 0.31 -0.74
CA ARG A 155 12.93 -0.70 -0.51
C ARG A 155 12.53 -2.05 -1.08
N VAL A 156 11.31 -2.52 -0.78
CA VAL A 156 10.78 -3.80 -1.29
C VAL A 156 10.67 -3.77 -2.81
N PHE A 157 10.24 -2.65 -3.39
CA PHE A 157 10.24 -2.48 -4.84
C PHE A 157 11.62 -2.64 -5.46
N SER A 158 12.61 -1.95 -4.90
CA SER A 158 13.98 -1.90 -5.46
C SER A 158 14.74 -3.20 -5.21
N GLN A 159 14.56 -3.79 -4.03
CA GLN A 159 15.29 -4.98 -3.56
C GLN A 159 14.57 -6.27 -3.89
N GLY A 160 13.27 -6.23 -4.17
CA GLY A 160 12.39 -7.38 -4.41
C GLY A 160 12.49 -8.46 -3.35
N SER A 161 12.65 -8.03 -2.09
CA SER A 161 12.63 -8.87 -0.90
C SER A 161 11.55 -8.36 0.05
N LEU A 162 10.88 -9.26 0.78
CA LEU A 162 9.87 -8.87 1.75
C LEU A 162 10.45 -8.04 2.89
N GLU A 163 9.63 -7.18 3.49
CA GLU A 163 9.94 -6.42 4.70
C GLU A 163 8.74 -6.45 5.66
N TYR A 164 8.97 -6.47 6.97
CA TYR A 164 7.88 -6.42 7.96
C TYR A 164 8.33 -5.77 9.27
N CYS A 165 7.39 -5.14 9.97
CA CYS A 165 7.54 -4.58 11.32
C CYS A 165 6.31 -5.00 12.13
N LEU A 166 6.49 -5.85 13.15
CA LEU A 166 5.38 -6.32 13.99
C LEU A 166 4.94 -5.31 15.05
N ASP A 167 5.73 -4.26 15.25
CA ASP A 167 5.36 -3.12 16.08
C ASP A 167 6.05 -1.85 15.55
N ILE A 168 5.27 -1.01 14.86
CA ILE A 168 5.75 0.22 14.21
C ILE A 168 6.28 1.26 15.20
N HIS A 169 6.07 1.09 16.50
CA HIS A 169 6.64 1.99 17.50
C HIS A 169 8.17 1.92 17.54
N TYR A 170 8.75 0.76 17.18
CA TYR A 170 10.20 0.56 17.10
C TYR A 170 10.82 1.01 15.78
N CYS A 171 10.03 1.11 14.72
CA CYS A 171 10.48 1.59 13.42
C CYS A 171 10.77 3.11 13.49
N SER A 172 11.86 3.63 12.92
CA SER A 172 12.13 5.09 12.89
C SER A 172 11.26 5.82 11.85
N ASP A 173 11.19 7.15 11.91
CA ASP A 173 10.44 7.94 10.91
C ASP A 173 11.16 7.91 9.54
N GLU A 174 12.48 7.75 9.52
CA GLU A 174 13.26 7.52 8.29
C GLU A 174 13.01 6.14 7.70
N GLU A 175 12.91 5.11 8.56
CA GLU A 175 12.65 3.74 8.14
C GLU A 175 11.24 3.56 7.60
N PHE A 176 10.26 4.21 8.23
CA PHE A 176 8.85 4.19 7.84
C PHE A 176 8.26 5.62 7.82
N PRO A 177 8.39 6.37 6.72
CA PRO A 177 7.91 7.76 6.62
C PRO A 177 6.41 7.93 6.86
N LEU A 178 5.63 6.88 6.57
CA LEU A 178 4.19 6.82 6.81
C LEU A 178 3.83 6.46 8.27
N LYS A 179 4.81 6.26 9.16
CA LYS A 179 4.60 5.84 10.55
C LYS A 179 3.65 6.74 11.32
N HIS A 180 3.79 8.06 11.19
CA HIS A 180 2.94 9.01 11.93
C HIS A 180 1.45 8.86 11.54
N ILE A 181 1.17 8.72 10.24
CA ILE A 181 -0.18 8.44 9.71
C ILE A 181 -0.64 7.07 10.19
N ALA A 182 0.20 6.04 10.08
CA ALA A 182 -0.11 4.69 10.52
C ALA A 182 -0.53 4.66 12.00
N LYS A 183 0.25 5.31 12.88
CA LYS A 183 -0.06 5.44 14.31
C LYS A 183 -1.37 6.18 14.55
N HIS A 184 -1.60 7.28 13.85
CA HIS A 184 -2.85 8.04 13.98
C HIS A 184 -4.08 7.22 13.56
N CYS A 185 -3.91 6.36 12.55
CA CYS A 185 -4.91 5.42 12.08
C CYS A 185 -5.03 4.14 12.92
N GLY A 186 -4.27 4.00 14.02
CA GLY A 186 -4.30 2.84 14.91
C GLY A 186 -3.58 1.60 14.39
N ILE A 187 -2.86 1.71 13.27
CA ILE A 187 -2.05 0.62 12.70
C ILE A 187 -0.87 0.36 13.63
N LYS A 188 -0.57 -0.92 13.84
CA LYS A 188 0.52 -1.36 14.72
C LYS A 188 1.56 -2.19 14.03
N ALA A 189 1.22 -2.90 12.97
CA ALA A 189 2.16 -3.73 12.22
C ALA A 189 1.97 -3.58 10.71
N TYR A 190 3.05 -3.81 9.97
CA TYR A 190 3.02 -3.91 8.52
C TYR A 190 3.83 -5.12 8.01
N CYS A 191 3.45 -5.60 6.84
CA CYS A 191 4.23 -6.51 6.01
C CYS A 191 4.10 -6.06 4.56
N VAL A 192 5.22 -6.00 3.86
CA VAL A 192 5.30 -5.52 2.48
C VAL A 192 5.98 -6.59 1.65
N LEU A 193 5.30 -7.01 0.57
CA LEU A 193 5.69 -8.13 -0.28
C LEU A 193 5.88 -7.65 -1.72
N PRO A 194 6.98 -8.03 -2.40
CA PRO A 194 7.05 -7.85 -3.84
C PRO A 194 6.11 -8.84 -4.53
N LEU A 195 5.48 -8.43 -5.63
CA LEU A 195 4.72 -9.30 -6.51
C LEU A 195 5.43 -9.36 -7.86
N PHE A 196 5.66 -10.58 -8.34
CA PHE A 196 6.20 -10.86 -9.67
C PHE A 196 5.15 -11.63 -10.47
N GLU A 197 5.02 -11.31 -11.75
CA GLU A 197 4.14 -12.06 -12.64
C GLU A 197 4.87 -13.31 -13.15
N TRP A 198 4.22 -14.46 -12.98
CA TRP A 198 4.71 -15.73 -13.50
C TRP A 198 4.36 -15.84 -14.98
N ASN A 199 5.33 -15.59 -15.84
CA ASN A 199 5.29 -15.88 -17.27
C ASN A 199 6.56 -16.67 -17.68
N HIS A 200 6.50 -17.38 -18.80
CA HIS A 200 7.54 -18.35 -19.17
C HIS A 200 8.83 -17.71 -19.71
N ASP A 201 8.78 -16.45 -20.17
CA ASP A 201 9.88 -15.85 -20.94
C ASP A 201 10.49 -14.57 -20.30
N SER A 202 9.81 -13.88 -19.39
CA SER A 202 10.35 -12.68 -18.73
C SER A 202 9.49 -12.28 -17.54
N GLN A 203 9.70 -12.82 -16.33
CA GLN A 203 8.83 -12.54 -15.17
C GLN A 203 8.95 -11.08 -14.71
N PRO A 204 8.07 -10.13 -15.11
CA PRO A 204 8.23 -8.75 -14.72
C PRO A 204 7.82 -8.56 -13.25
N PHE A 205 8.40 -7.55 -12.62
CA PHE A 205 7.89 -7.05 -11.36
C PHE A 205 6.48 -6.48 -11.58
N ALA A 206 5.48 -7.07 -10.91
CA ALA A 206 4.08 -6.68 -11.05
C ALA A 206 3.74 -5.48 -10.14
N GLY A 207 4.33 -5.41 -8.96
CA GLY A 207 4.05 -4.36 -7.98
C GLY A 207 4.41 -4.76 -6.57
N VAL A 208 3.93 -3.99 -5.59
CA VAL A 208 4.11 -4.28 -4.16
C VAL A 208 2.74 -4.52 -3.51
N LEU A 209 2.65 -5.52 -2.64
CA LEU A 209 1.48 -5.76 -1.80
C LEU A 209 1.79 -5.34 -0.37
N GLU A 210 1.03 -4.40 0.16
CA GLU A 210 1.14 -3.94 1.55
C GLU A 210 0.01 -4.55 2.38
N ILE A 211 0.37 -5.17 3.50
CA ILE A 211 -0.54 -5.66 4.53
C ILE A 211 -0.30 -4.86 5.81
N LEU A 212 -1.36 -4.32 6.38
CA LEU A 212 -1.34 -3.51 7.61
C LEU A 212 -2.28 -4.12 8.61
N SER A 213 -1.91 -4.08 9.90
CA SER A 213 -2.69 -4.68 10.99
C SER A 213 -2.85 -3.72 12.15
N PHE A 214 -4.03 -3.73 12.79
CA PHE A 214 -4.24 -3.06 14.09
C PHE A 214 -3.70 -3.89 15.27
N GLN A 215 -3.16 -5.08 14.99
CA GLN A 215 -2.54 -5.97 15.95
C GLN A 215 -1.03 -6.02 15.73
N ASN A 216 -0.27 -6.38 16.76
CA ASN A 216 1.18 -6.65 16.65
C ASN A 216 1.42 -8.05 16.07
N TYR A 217 0.61 -8.44 15.08
CA TYR A 217 0.58 -9.77 14.49
C TYR A 217 0.11 -9.68 13.04
N ILE A 218 0.83 -10.39 12.17
CA ILE A 218 0.48 -10.64 10.78
C ILE A 218 0.60 -12.15 10.57
N SER A 219 -0.43 -12.76 10.00
CA SER A 219 -0.47 -14.22 9.85
C SER A 219 0.68 -14.71 8.97
N PRO A 220 1.42 -15.78 9.37
CA PRO A 220 2.43 -16.38 8.49
C PRO A 220 1.86 -16.87 7.16
N GLU A 221 0.59 -17.24 7.10
CA GLU A 221 -0.10 -17.65 5.86
C GLU A 221 -0.12 -16.51 4.82
N THR A 222 -0.09 -15.25 5.27
CA THR A 222 0.03 -14.07 4.41
C THR A 222 1.36 -14.05 3.63
N LEU A 223 2.40 -14.70 4.14
CA LEU A 223 3.69 -14.84 3.47
C LEU A 223 3.70 -15.98 2.43
N THR A 224 2.61 -16.74 2.31
CA THR A 224 2.48 -17.83 1.34
C THR A 224 1.40 -17.46 0.35
N ILE A 225 1.80 -16.85 -0.77
CA ILE A 225 0.87 -16.51 -1.86
C ILE A 225 0.43 -17.77 -2.61
N LYS A 226 -0.85 -18.09 -2.54
CA LYS A 226 -1.49 -19.22 -3.25
C LYS A 226 -2.28 -18.71 -4.46
N ASN A 227 -1.63 -18.03 -5.39
CA ASN A 227 -2.28 -17.50 -6.58
C ASN A 227 -1.58 -17.97 -7.87
N LYS A 228 -2.38 -18.40 -8.86
CA LYS A 228 -1.86 -18.79 -10.17
C LYS A 228 -1.49 -17.53 -10.96
N GLY A 229 -0.20 -17.36 -11.23
CA GLY A 229 0.30 -16.26 -12.07
C GLY A 229 1.00 -15.14 -11.31
N LEU A 230 1.05 -15.19 -9.97
CA LEU A 230 1.81 -14.25 -9.14
C LEU A 230 2.68 -14.99 -8.12
N THR A 231 3.87 -14.48 -7.85
CA THR A 231 4.79 -14.99 -6.81
C THR A 231 5.44 -13.84 -6.03
N ILE A 232 5.92 -14.13 -4.81
CA ILE A 232 6.70 -13.18 -3.99
C ILE A 232 8.23 -13.39 -4.09
N THR A 233 8.66 -14.46 -4.75
CA THR A 233 10.08 -14.79 -4.88
C THR A 233 10.61 -14.27 -6.21
N LYS A 234 11.81 -13.65 -6.17
CA LYS A 234 12.49 -13.20 -7.38
C LYS A 234 12.75 -14.39 -8.32
N PRO A 235 12.53 -14.22 -9.63
CA PRO A 235 12.97 -15.18 -10.63
C PRO A 235 14.50 -15.26 -10.56
N HIS A 236 15.05 -16.48 -10.39
CA HIS A 236 16.48 -16.84 -10.37
C HIS A 236 17.21 -16.89 -9.02
N CYS A 237 16.53 -16.82 -7.87
CA CYS A 237 17.17 -17.27 -6.63
C CYS A 237 17.22 -18.81 -6.59
N ARG A 238 18.37 -19.42 -6.93
CA ARG A 238 18.58 -20.89 -6.88
C ARG A 238 18.33 -21.49 -5.48
N GLU A 239 18.34 -20.67 -4.43
CA GLU A 239 18.04 -21.10 -3.05
C GLU A 239 16.52 -21.16 -2.76
N CYS A 240 15.70 -20.31 -3.40
CA CYS A 240 14.24 -20.29 -3.19
C CYS A 240 13.49 -21.42 -3.90
N GLN A 241 14.08 -22.07 -4.91
CA GLN A 241 13.50 -23.23 -5.60
C GLN A 241 13.55 -24.53 -4.78
N LYS A 242 14.13 -24.51 -3.58
CA LYS A 242 14.26 -25.69 -2.71
C LYS A 242 13.16 -25.80 -1.63
N VAL A 243 12.25 -24.82 -1.55
CA VAL A 243 11.23 -24.73 -0.48
C VAL A 243 9.79 -24.66 -1.02
N SER A 244 9.60 -24.93 -2.31
CA SER A 244 8.26 -25.10 -2.92
C SER A 244 7.85 -26.57 -3.01
#